data_AF-A0A150WUU0-F1
#
_entry.id   AF-A0A150WUU0-F1
#
_cell.length_a   1.000
_cell.length_b   1.000
_cell.length_c   1.000
_cell.angle_alpha   90.00
_cell.angle_beta   90.00
_cell.angle_gamma   90.00
#
_symmetry.space_group_name_H-M   'P 1'
#
loop_
_entity.id
_entity.type
_entity.pdbx_description
1 polymer ?
#
loop_
_entity_poly.entity_id
_entity_poly.type
_entity_poly.pdbx_seq_one_letter_code
_entity_poly.pdbx_strand_id
1 'polypeptide(L)'
;MAPELAAAYVIGWIPSAGVTGLQIWLHRKKVQHPTYRKLQQNLRKAGLLWRESRSDLEPFQEGKEELDLKAYEKNLLLMGSFFLFLSWLGFFFNLLVLISVHSLAVSRKERFLFSSALTEQDLLVEQVQEILKESPT
;
A
#
# COMPACT_ATOMS: atom_id res chain seq x y z
N MET A 1 11.36 -13.47 39.46
CA MET A 1 11.98 -12.90 38.24
C MET A 1 11.27 -13.29 36.93
N ALA A 2 10.47 -14.36 36.86
CA ALA A 2 9.76 -14.76 35.63
C ALA A 2 8.51 -13.93 35.21
N PRO A 3 7.65 -13.41 36.12
CA PRO A 3 6.38 -12.80 35.71
C PRO A 3 6.55 -11.40 35.10
N GLU A 4 7.54 -10.63 35.55
CA GLU A 4 7.84 -9.30 35.01
C GLU A 4 8.36 -9.36 33.57
N LEU A 5 9.20 -10.37 33.25
CA LEU A 5 9.69 -10.61 31.89
C LEU A 5 8.58 -11.09 30.96
N ALA A 6 7.69 -11.96 31.44
CA ALA A 6 6.51 -12.39 30.67
C ALA A 6 5.54 -11.22 30.42
N ALA A 7 5.32 -10.37 31.42
CA ALA A 7 4.50 -9.17 31.27
C ALA A 7 5.13 -8.19 30.27
N ALA A 8 6.44 -7.92 30.38
CA ALA A 8 7.17 -7.06 29.45
C ALA A 8 7.10 -7.57 28.00
N TYR A 9 7.13 -8.88 27.80
CA TYR A 9 6.97 -9.51 26.49
C TYR A 9 5.56 -9.34 25.92
N VAL A 10 4.51 -9.57 26.71
CA VAL A 10 3.11 -9.43 26.24
C VAL A 10 2.78 -7.97 25.97
N ILE A 11 3.32 -7.02 26.74
CA ILE A 11 3.15 -5.58 26.49
C ILE A 11 3.63 -5.20 25.09
N GLY A 12 4.71 -5.83 24.59
CA GLY A 12 5.22 -5.59 23.23
C GLY A 12 4.26 -5.98 22.11
N TRP A 13 3.21 -6.76 22.37
CA TRP A 13 2.18 -7.08 21.39
C TRP A 13 1.30 -5.88 21.04
N ILE A 14 1.01 -5.01 22.02
CA ILE A 14 0.15 -3.83 21.85
C ILE A 14 0.70 -2.88 20.77
N PRO A 15 1.96 -2.41 20.85
CA PRO A 15 2.51 -1.52 19.82
C PRO A 15 2.68 -2.23 18.47
N SER A 16 3.00 -3.53 18.44
CA SER A 16 3.10 -4.31 17.20
C SER A 16 1.75 -4.42 16.47
N ALA A 17 0.67 -4.69 17.22
CA ALA A 17 -0.69 -4.67 16.70
C ALA A 17 -1.08 -3.26 16.24
N GLY A 18 -0.68 -2.22 16.99
CA GLY A 18 -0.90 -0.83 16.64
C GLY A 18 -0.28 -0.44 15.30
N VAL A 19 0.99 -0.83 15.05
CA VAL A 19 1.68 -0.56 13.78
C VAL A 19 1.02 -1.30 12.61
N THR A 20 0.63 -2.57 12.81
CA THR A 20 -0.10 -3.34 11.79
C THR A 20 -1.43 -2.67 11.45
N GLY A 21 -2.19 -2.26 12.47
CA GLY A 21 -3.45 -1.53 12.28
C GLY A 21 -3.25 -0.21 11.55
N LEU A 22 -2.16 0.52 11.87
CA LEU A 22 -1.80 1.75 11.18
C LEU A 22 -1.47 1.52 9.70
N GLN A 23 -0.71 0.46 9.36
CA GLN A 23 -0.43 0.10 7.96
C GLN A 23 -1.73 -0.16 7.17
N ILE A 24 -2.66 -0.93 7.75
CA ILE A 24 -3.95 -1.23 7.13
C ILE A 24 -4.78 0.05 6.96
N TRP A 25 -4.82 0.89 8.00
CA TRP A 25 -5.56 2.15 7.95
C TRP A 25 -5.01 3.10 6.87
N LEU A 26 -3.68 3.25 6.78
CA LEU A 26 -3.04 4.08 5.76
C LEU A 26 -3.35 3.56 4.35
N HIS A 27 -3.27 2.25 4.13
CA HIS A 27 -3.63 1.63 2.86
C HIS A 27 -5.09 1.91 2.47
N ARG A 28 -6.03 1.64 3.39
CA ARG A 28 -7.46 1.91 3.16
C ARG A 28 -7.73 3.38 2.88
N LYS A 29 -7.09 4.28 3.63
CA LYS A 29 -7.20 5.72 3.44
C LYS A 29 -6.70 6.13 2.04
N LYS A 30 -5.59 5.58 1.57
CA LYS A 30 -5.04 5.84 0.22
C LYS A 30 -6.01 5.38 -0.87
N VAL A 31 -6.51 4.15 -0.77
CA VAL A 31 -7.43 3.55 -1.77
C VAL A 31 -8.78 4.28 -1.83
N GLN A 32 -9.26 4.77 -0.70
CA GLN A 32 -10.50 5.55 -0.63
C GLN A 32 -10.33 6.99 -1.10
N HIS A 33 -9.09 7.47 -1.26
CA HIS A 33 -8.83 8.86 -1.64
C HIS A 33 -9.32 9.15 -3.07
N PRO A 34 -9.95 10.32 -3.31
CA PRO A 34 -10.43 10.70 -4.65
C PRO A 34 -9.34 10.62 -5.72
N THR A 35 -8.13 11.04 -5.41
CA THR A 35 -6.93 10.95 -6.27
C THR A 35 -6.67 9.53 -6.76
N TYR A 36 -6.72 8.54 -5.87
CA TYR A 36 -6.51 7.14 -6.23
C TYR A 36 -7.64 6.63 -7.12
N ARG A 37 -8.89 6.95 -6.77
CA ARG A 37 -10.05 6.57 -7.57
C ARG A 37 -9.99 7.18 -8.97
N LYS A 38 -9.55 8.44 -9.08
CA LYS A 38 -9.41 9.14 -10.35
C LYS A 38 -8.31 8.55 -11.22
N LEU A 39 -7.16 8.22 -10.62
CA LEU A 39 -6.09 7.47 -11.27
C LEU A 39 -6.62 6.16 -11.86
N GLN A 40 -7.31 5.34 -11.04
CA GLN A 40 -7.84 4.06 -11.49
C GLN A 40 -8.89 4.23 -12.60
N GLN A 41 -9.76 5.24 -12.52
CA GLN A 41 -10.73 5.53 -13.58
C GLN A 41 -10.04 5.86 -14.92
N ASN A 42 -9.03 6.72 -14.90
CA ASN A 42 -8.30 7.10 -16.11
C ASN A 42 -7.47 5.93 -16.67
N LEU A 43 -6.82 5.14 -15.82
CA LEU A 43 -6.08 3.95 -16.25
C LEU A 43 -7.00 2.87 -16.85
N ARG A 44 -8.19 2.67 -16.28
CA ARG A 44 -9.18 1.71 -16.80
C ARG A 44 -9.62 2.04 -18.23
N LYS A 45 -9.70 3.33 -18.60
CA LYS A 45 -10.00 3.75 -19.98
C LYS A 45 -8.95 3.26 -20.97
N ALA A 46 -7.69 3.14 -20.54
CA ALA A 46 -6.58 2.58 -21.31
C ALA A 46 -6.42 1.06 -21.15
N GLY A 47 -7.36 0.38 -20.48
CA GLY A 47 -7.29 -1.06 -20.21
C GLY A 47 -6.20 -1.44 -19.19
N LEU A 48 -5.82 -0.51 -18.30
CA LEU A 48 -4.78 -0.70 -17.29
C LEU A 48 -5.33 -0.52 -15.87
N LEU A 49 -4.58 -1.02 -14.91
CA LEU A 49 -4.84 -0.93 -13.48
C LEU A 49 -3.54 -0.60 -12.74
N TRP A 50 -3.60 0.28 -11.76
CA TRP A 50 -2.49 0.47 -10.82
C TRP A 50 -2.53 -0.61 -9.73
N ARG A 51 -1.44 -1.37 -9.59
CA ARG A 51 -1.27 -2.40 -8.57
C ARG A 51 -0.42 -1.91 -7.43
N GLU A 52 -1.09 -1.62 -6.32
CA GLU A 52 -0.48 -1.03 -5.14
C GLU A 52 0.62 -1.90 -4.52
N SER A 53 0.45 -3.22 -4.51
CA SER A 53 1.43 -4.15 -3.92
C SER A 53 2.78 -4.20 -4.64
N ARG A 54 2.83 -3.75 -5.89
CA ARG A 54 4.02 -3.75 -6.74
C ARG A 54 4.46 -2.35 -7.18
N SER A 55 3.66 -1.32 -6.86
CA SER A 55 3.79 0.03 -7.41
C SER A 55 3.98 0.02 -8.94
N ASP A 56 3.16 -0.76 -9.64
CA ASP A 56 3.28 -0.96 -11.08
C ASP A 56 1.91 -1.03 -11.79
N LEU A 57 1.94 -0.92 -13.13
CA LEU A 57 0.77 -1.00 -14.00
C LEU A 57 0.57 -2.44 -14.47
N GLU A 58 -0.66 -2.93 -14.38
CA GLU A 58 -1.04 -4.24 -14.92
C GLU A 58 -2.24 -4.11 -15.86
N PRO A 59 -2.43 -5.08 -16.79
CA PRO A 59 -3.63 -5.13 -17.60
C PRO A 59 -4.88 -5.21 -16.71
N PHE A 60 -5.88 -4.39 -17.04
CA PHE A 60 -7.16 -4.38 -16.36
C PHE A 60 -7.88 -5.72 -16.58
N GLN A 61 -8.33 -6.32 -15.49
CA GLN A 61 -9.21 -7.48 -15.48
C GLN A 61 -10.28 -7.24 -14.41
N GLU A 62 -11.53 -7.54 -14.74
CA GLU A 62 -12.65 -7.32 -13.84
C GLU A 62 -12.45 -8.12 -12.53
N GLY A 63 -12.70 -7.47 -11.38
CA GLY A 63 -12.51 -8.06 -10.05
C GLY A 63 -11.05 -8.21 -9.58
N LYS A 64 -10.05 -8.02 -10.46
CA LYS A 64 -8.63 -8.17 -10.10
C LYS A 64 -8.15 -7.11 -9.12
N GLU A 65 -8.64 -5.88 -9.23
CA GLU A 65 -8.33 -4.80 -8.27
C GLU A 65 -8.74 -5.16 -6.84
N GLU A 66 -9.98 -5.65 -6.65
CA GLU A 66 -10.47 -6.03 -5.32
C GLU A 66 -9.70 -7.23 -4.75
N LEU A 67 -9.35 -8.20 -5.61
CA LEU A 67 -8.53 -9.34 -5.21
C LEU A 67 -7.13 -8.91 -4.78
N ASP A 68 -6.51 -7.98 -5.51
CA ASP A 68 -5.18 -7.45 -5.18
C ASP A 68 -5.20 -6.65 -3.88
N LEU A 69 -6.22 -5.82 -3.64
CA LEU A 69 -6.39 -5.08 -2.40
C LEU A 69 -6.59 -6.04 -1.21
N LYS A 70 -7.46 -7.06 -1.35
CA LYS A 70 -7.66 -8.08 -0.32
C LYS A 70 -6.39 -8.90 -0.06
N ALA A 71 -5.63 -9.23 -1.11
CA ALA A 71 -4.37 -9.94 -0.98
C ALA A 71 -3.33 -9.09 -0.24
N TYR A 72 -3.25 -7.80 -0.54
CA TYR A 72 -2.37 -6.87 0.17
C TYR A 72 -2.73 -6.76 1.66
N GLU A 73 -4.01 -6.53 2.00
CA GLU A 73 -4.46 -6.51 3.40
C GLU A 73 -4.19 -7.83 4.12
N LYS A 74 -4.44 -8.97 3.47
CA LYS A 74 -4.15 -10.30 4.03
C LYS A 74 -2.66 -10.48 4.30
N ASN A 75 -1.80 -10.04 3.39
CA ASN A 75 -0.34 -10.12 3.56
C ASN A 75 0.13 -9.24 4.73
N LEU A 76 -0.42 -8.03 4.87
CA LEU A 76 -0.13 -7.16 6.02
C LEU A 76 -0.59 -7.78 7.34
N LEU A 77 -1.79 -8.38 7.38
CA LEU A 77 -2.28 -9.07 8.57
C LEU A 77 -1.39 -10.27 8.94
N LEU A 78 -1.02 -11.08 7.96
CA LEU A 78 -0.18 -12.25 8.17
C LEU A 78 1.21 -11.86 8.67
N MET A 79 1.84 -10.86 8.04
CA MET A 79 3.10 -10.26 8.50
C MET A 79 2.98 -9.70 9.92
N GLY A 80 1.92 -8.92 10.19
CA GLY A 80 1.64 -8.35 11.49
C GLY A 80 1.46 -9.41 12.58
N SER A 81 0.76 -10.51 12.29
CA SER A 81 0.64 -11.66 13.19
C SER A 81 2.00 -12.30 13.49
N PHE A 82 2.85 -12.50 12.47
CA PHE A 82 4.21 -13.01 12.69
C PHE A 82 5.05 -12.08 13.58
N PHE A 83 4.98 -10.76 13.34
CA PHE A 83 5.68 -9.78 14.17
C PHE A 83 5.09 -9.64 15.57
N LEU A 84 3.80 -9.90 15.76
CA LEU A 84 3.19 -9.91 17.10
C LEU A 84 3.84 -10.98 17.98
N PHE A 85 4.08 -12.18 17.45
CA PHE A 85 4.79 -13.25 18.16
C PHE A 85 6.27 -12.95 18.46
N LEU A 86 6.84 -11.87 17.90
CA LEU A 86 8.20 -11.43 18.21
C LEU A 86 8.23 -10.28 19.23
N SER A 87 7.07 -9.87 19.77
CA SER A 87 6.95 -8.81 20.79
C SER A 87 7.65 -7.51 20.33
N TRP A 88 8.49 -6.91 21.18
CA TRP A 88 9.24 -5.69 20.90
C TRP A 88 10.10 -5.78 19.66
N LEU A 89 10.76 -6.91 19.42
CA LEU A 89 11.58 -7.11 18.23
C LEU A 89 10.70 -7.02 16.97
N GLY A 90 9.54 -7.68 17.00
CA GLY A 90 8.58 -7.60 15.91
C GLY A 90 7.99 -6.20 15.73
N PHE A 91 7.72 -5.47 16.81
CA PHE A 91 7.33 -4.06 16.72
C PHE A 91 8.37 -3.22 15.96
N PHE A 92 9.65 -3.33 16.28
CA PHE A 92 10.71 -2.58 15.59
C PHE A 92 10.79 -2.95 14.11
N PHE A 93 10.72 -4.24 13.77
CA PHE A 93 10.68 -4.66 12.36
C PHE A 93 9.45 -4.12 11.63
N ASN A 94 8.28 -4.20 12.27
CA ASN A 94 7.04 -3.70 11.68
C ASN A 94 7.07 -2.18 11.46
N LEU A 95 7.68 -1.45 12.39
CA LEU A 95 7.89 -0.01 12.27
C LEU A 95 8.84 0.33 11.13
N LEU A 96 9.94 -0.41 10.98
CA LEU A 96 10.87 -0.27 9.85
C LEU A 96 10.16 -0.53 8.52
N VAL A 97 9.34 -1.58 8.43
CA VAL A 97 8.54 -1.87 7.23
C VAL A 97 7.56 -0.73 6.94
N LEU A 98 6.85 -0.23 7.96
CA LEU A 98 5.93 0.90 7.80
C LEU A 98 6.63 2.11 7.18
N ILE A 99 7.76 2.52 7.76
CA ILE A 99 8.55 3.65 7.30
C ILE A 99 9.09 3.40 5.90
N SER A 100 9.62 2.20 5.64
CA SER A 100 10.15 1.83 4.33
C SER A 100 9.08 1.94 3.25
N VAL A 101 7.92 1.32 3.45
CA VAL A 101 6.83 1.31 2.46
C VAL A 101 6.26 2.71 2.23
N HIS A 102 6.07 3.50 3.27
CA HIS A 102 5.36 4.79 3.14
C HIS A 102 6.28 6.00 2.87
N SER A 103 7.58 5.91 3.14
CA SER A 103 8.51 7.03 3.00
C SER A 103 9.60 6.77 1.95
N LEU A 104 10.18 5.58 1.92
CA LEU A 104 11.42 5.30 1.18
C LEU A 104 11.20 4.53 -0.13
N ALA A 105 10.22 3.63 -0.16
CA ALA A 105 9.98 2.73 -1.29
C ALA A 105 9.02 3.28 -2.35
N VAL A 106 8.60 4.55 -2.25
CA VAL A 106 7.74 5.16 -3.26
C VAL A 106 8.52 5.25 -4.58
N SER A 107 8.12 4.44 -5.56
CA SER A 107 8.82 4.35 -6.84
C SER A 107 8.76 5.67 -7.61
N ARG A 108 9.74 5.92 -8.49
CA ARG A 108 9.73 7.11 -9.36
C ARG A 108 8.46 7.13 -10.22
N LYS A 109 8.04 5.96 -10.68
CA LYS A 109 6.80 5.74 -11.43
C LYS A 109 5.57 6.11 -10.61
N GLU A 110 5.48 5.66 -9.37
CA GLU A 110 4.40 6.02 -8.46
C GLU A 110 4.34 7.54 -8.23
N ARG A 111 5.48 8.17 -7.92
CA ARG A 111 5.52 9.63 -7.74
C ARG A 111 5.03 10.36 -8.99
N PHE A 112 5.53 9.98 -10.16
CA PHE A 112 5.16 10.58 -11.43
C PHE A 112 3.65 10.44 -11.71
N LEU A 113 3.11 9.22 -11.60
CA LEU A 113 1.70 8.97 -11.89
C LEU A 113 0.78 9.72 -10.93
N PHE A 114 1.09 9.71 -9.63
CA PHE A 114 0.28 10.41 -8.62
C PHE A 114 0.42 11.93 -8.66
N SER A 115 1.51 12.49 -9.20
CA SER A 115 1.66 13.93 -9.44
C SER A 115 1.15 14.40 -10.81
N SER A 116 0.78 13.47 -11.69
CA SER A 116 0.36 13.79 -13.06
C SER A 116 -1.13 14.15 -13.13
N ALA A 117 -1.53 14.71 -14.27
CA ALA A 117 -2.92 15.01 -14.61
C ALA A 117 -3.86 13.79 -14.53
N LEU A 118 -3.32 12.55 -14.50
CA LEU A 118 -4.09 11.32 -14.29
C LEU A 118 -4.92 11.33 -13.01
N THR A 119 -4.54 12.13 -12.01
CA THR A 119 -5.22 12.14 -10.72
C THR A 119 -6.11 13.36 -10.48
N GLU A 120 -6.02 14.38 -11.34
CA GLU A 120 -6.67 15.67 -11.14
C GLU A 120 -7.95 15.81 -11.97
N GLN A 121 -7.92 15.36 -13.22
CA GLN A 121 -9.00 15.58 -14.18
C GLN A 121 -9.38 14.33 -14.95
N ASP A 122 -10.55 14.36 -15.60
CA ASP A 122 -10.98 13.26 -16.45
C ASP A 122 -10.29 13.35 -17.80
N LEU A 123 -9.54 12.30 -18.17
CA LEU A 123 -8.74 12.31 -19.40
C LEU A 123 -9.33 11.36 -20.45
N LEU A 124 -9.08 11.68 -21.71
CA LEU A 124 -9.34 10.78 -22.84
C LEU A 124 -8.26 9.70 -22.92
N VAL A 125 -8.55 8.61 -23.65
CA VAL A 125 -7.64 7.46 -23.76
C VAL A 125 -6.29 7.87 -24.36
N GLU A 126 -6.27 8.74 -25.37
CA GLU A 126 -5.02 9.16 -26.00
C GLU A 126 -4.13 9.94 -25.02
N GLN A 127 -4.72 10.83 -24.23
CA GLN A 127 -4.01 11.63 -23.23
C GLN A 127 -3.44 10.76 -22.10
N VAL A 128 -4.16 9.72 -21.69
CA VAL A 128 -3.67 8.73 -20.72
C VAL A 128 -2.45 8.02 -21.28
N GLN A 129 -2.51 7.55 -22.53
CA GLN A 129 -1.39 6.85 -23.17
C GLN A 129 -0.16 7.75 -23.37
N GLU A 130 -0.36 9.03 -23.65
CA GLU A 130 0.73 10.01 -23.77
C GLU A 130 1.49 10.18 -22.44
N ILE A 131 0.76 10.40 -21.35
CA ILE A 131 1.35 10.49 -20.00
C ILE A 131 2.09 9.19 -19.62
N LEU A 132 1.53 8.03 -19.99
CA LEU A 132 2.15 6.74 -19.70
C LEU A 132 3.45 6.50 -20.48
N LYS A 133 3.62 7.08 -21.67
CA LYS A 133 4.87 6.99 -22.45
C LYS A 133 6.00 7.79 -21.80
N GLU A 134 5.67 8.87 -21.11
CA GLU A 134 6.63 9.70 -20.37
C GLU A 134 7.00 9.10 -19.01
N SER A 135 6.28 8.06 -18.58
CA SER A 135 6.48 7.45 -17.27
C SER A 135 7.85 6.77 -17.19
N PRO A 136 8.63 7.02 -16.11
CA PRO A 136 9.90 6.35 -15.91
C PRO A 136 9.68 4.85 -15.74
N THR A 137 10.58 4.05 -16.33
CA THR A 137 10.63 2.60 -16.20
C THR A 137 11.06 2.16 -14.80
#